data_AF-A0A1N6FPS8-F1
#
_entry.id   AF-A0A1N6FPS8-F1
#
_cell.length_a   1.000
_cell.length_b   1.000
_cell.length_c   1.000
_cell.angle_alpha   90.00
_cell.angle_beta   90.00
_cell.angle_gamma   90.00
#
_symmetry.space_group_name_H-M   'P 1'
#
loop_
_entity.id
_entity.type
_entity.pdbx_description
1 polymer ?
#
loop_
_entity_poly.entity_id
_entity_poly.type
_entity_poly.pdbx_seq_one_letter_code
_entity_poly.pdbx_strand_id
1 'polypeptide(L)' 'MSAATPDLIAQKVRINPIVIVIGSGDTTRSLRYRGKHTLHAVLGFLRSQRESRALVYSHKTDGQMLWIDVQTGAFCNLH' A
#
# COMPACT_ATOMS: atom_id res chain seq x y z
N MET A 1 -5.50 -0.36 16.53
CA MET A 1 -4.84 -1.34 15.63
C MET A 1 -3.34 -1.09 15.69
N SER A 2 -2.53 -2.10 15.94
CA SER A 2 -1.06 -1.97 15.86
C SER A 2 -0.65 -1.80 14.40
N ALA A 3 0.35 -0.95 14.14
CA ALA A 3 0.92 -0.81 12.81
C ALA A 3 1.67 -2.09 12.40
N ALA A 4 1.70 -2.39 11.11
CA ALA A 4 2.52 -3.46 10.56
C ALA A 4 4.00 -3.14 10.77
N THR A 5 4.79 -4.15 11.15
CA THR A 5 6.24 -4.00 11.26
C THR A 5 6.88 -3.83 9.87
N PRO A 6 8.04 -3.15 9.77
CA PRO A 6 8.75 -3.01 8.50
C PRO A 6 9.05 -4.34 7.80
N ASP A 7 9.37 -5.40 8.56
CA ASP A 7 9.62 -6.73 8.03
C ASP A 7 8.36 -7.36 7.42
N LEU A 8 7.22 -7.20 8.09
CA LEU A 8 5.93 -7.67 7.56
C LEU A 8 5.56 -6.91 6.28
N ILE A 9 5.76 -5.59 6.26
CA ILE A 9 5.52 -4.77 5.05
C ILE A 9 6.41 -5.25 3.91
N ALA A 10 7.72 -5.43 4.18
CA ALA A 10 8.67 -5.89 3.18
C ALA A 10 8.33 -7.28 2.64
N GLN A 11 7.89 -8.20 3.50
CA GLN A 11 7.42 -9.52 3.10
C GLN A 11 6.18 -9.41 2.20
N LYS A 12 5.18 -8.63 2.60
CA LYS A 12 3.94 -8.47 1.84
C LYS A 12 4.18 -7.81 0.49
N VAL A 13 5.03 -6.79 0.40
CA VAL A 13 5.40 -6.09 -0.84
C VAL A 13 5.99 -7.05 -1.88
N ARG A 14 6.80 -8.02 -1.45
CA ARG A 14 7.45 -8.98 -2.36
C ARG A 14 6.47 -9.94 -3.04
N ILE A 15 5.39 -10.31 -2.36
CA ILE A 15 4.53 -11.42 -2.78
C ILE A 15 3.11 -11.00 -3.18
N ASN A 16 2.68 -9.80 -2.80
CA ASN A 16 1.31 -9.33 -3.05
C ASN A 16 1.24 -8.23 -4.10
N PRO A 17 0.06 -8.05 -4.73
CA PRO A 17 -0.24 -6.86 -5.50
C PRO A 17 -0.12 -5.60 -4.64
N ILE A 18 0.37 -4.54 -5.28
CA ILE A 18 0.49 -3.21 -4.70
C ILE A 18 -0.36 -2.26 -5.54
N VAL A 19 -1.18 -1.46 -4.88
CA VAL A 19 -2.04 -0.44 -5.49
C VAL A 19 -1.50 0.92 -5.08
N ILE A 20 -1.27 1.79 -6.04
CA ILE A 20 -1.00 3.20 -5.81
C ILE A 20 -2.34 3.93 -5.80
N VAL A 21 -2.60 4.64 -4.72
CA VAL A 21 -3.75 5.51 -4.55
C VAL A 21 -3.25 6.95 -4.69
N ILE A 22 -3.82 7.72 -5.60
CA ILE A 22 -3.43 9.11 -5.91
C ILE A 22 -4.60 10.04 -5.61
N GLY A 23 -4.33 11.14 -4.92
CA GLY A 23 -5.30 12.17 -4.57
C GLY A 23 -5.99 11.94 -3.22
N SER A 24 -6.96 12.80 -2.91
CA SER A 24 -7.76 12.75 -1.69
C SER A 24 -9.24 13.08 -1.97
N GLY A 25 -10.14 12.53 -1.15
CA GLY A 25 -11.59 12.74 -1.28
C GLY A 25 -12.17 12.15 -2.57
N ASP A 26 -13.06 12.89 -3.23
CA ASP A 26 -13.84 12.41 -4.39
C ASP A 26 -13.01 12.22 -5.67
N THR A 27 -11.76 12.70 -5.70
CA THR A 27 -10.88 12.60 -6.88
C THR A 27 -9.88 11.44 -6.78
N THR A 28 -10.08 10.53 -5.84
CA THR A 28 -9.17 9.41 -5.59
C THR A 28 -9.11 8.47 -6.79
N ARG A 29 -7.89 8.20 -7.29
CA ARG A 29 -7.65 7.20 -8.35
C ARG A 29 -6.76 6.08 -7.83
N SER A 30 -7.07 4.85 -8.21
CA SER A 30 -6.27 3.67 -7.87
C SER A 30 -5.66 3.05 -9.13
N LEU A 31 -4.36 2.73 -9.05
CA LEU A 31 -3.60 2.14 -10.15
C LEU A 31 -2.76 0.99 -9.62
N ARG A 32 -2.60 -0.08 -10.40
CA ARG A 32 -1.69 -1.17 -10.05
C ARG A 32 -0.25 -0.71 -10.20
N TYR A 33 0.56 -0.87 -9.16
CA TYR A 33 2.01 -0.68 -9.24
C TYR A 33 2.64 -1.78 -10.10
N ARG A 34 3.47 -1.38 -11.08
CA ARG A 34 4.15 -2.29 -12.02
C ARG A 34 5.68 -2.26 -11.91
N GLY A 35 6.22 -1.52 -10.94
CA GLY A 35 7.65 -1.41 -10.71
C GLY A 35 8.24 -2.60 -9.95
N LYS A 36 9.44 -2.46 -9.42
CA LYS A 36 10.08 -3.51 -8.60
C LYS A 36 9.33 -3.70 -7.28
N HIS A 37 8.98 -4.95 -6.96
CA HIS A 37 8.29 -5.35 -5.72
C HIS A 37 9.26 -5.45 -4.53
N THR A 38 9.94 -4.35 -4.22
CA THR A 38 10.77 -4.22 -3.02
C THR A 38 10.34 -2.98 -2.25
N LEU A 39 10.44 -3.03 -0.93
CA LEU A 39 10.07 -1.89 -0.07
C LEU A 39 10.81 -0.62 -0.48
N HIS A 40 12.11 -0.74 -0.76
CA HIS A 40 12.93 0.36 -1.23
C HIS A 40 12.43 0.98 -2.55
N ALA A 41 12.08 0.16 -3.54
CA ALA A 41 11.61 0.67 -4.83
C ALA A 41 10.23 1.35 -4.72
N VAL A 42 9.33 0.79 -3.91
CA VAL A 42 8.00 1.36 -3.67
C VAL A 42 8.13 2.71 -2.95
N LEU A 43 8.92 2.78 -1.87
CA LEU A 43 9.16 4.05 -1.17
C LEU A 43 9.87 5.08 -2.07
N GLY A 44 10.82 4.63 -2.90
CA GLY A 44 11.47 5.48 -3.89
C GLY A 44 10.48 6.05 -4.91
N PHE A 45 9.56 5.23 -5.41
CA PHE A 45 8.48 5.67 -6.30
C PHE A 45 7.60 6.74 -5.62
N LEU A 46 7.16 6.50 -4.38
CA LEU A 46 6.28 7.44 -3.66
C LEU A 46 6.96 8.79 -3.40
N ARG A 47 8.28 8.82 -3.15
CA ARG A 47 9.02 10.09 -3.01
C ARG A 47 8.97 10.96 -4.26
N SER A 48 8.76 10.38 -5.44
CA SER A 48 8.66 11.11 -6.71
C SER A 48 7.25 11.59 -7.05
N GLN A 49 6.23 11.15 -6.30
CA GLN A 49 4.81 11.37 -6.61
C GLN A 49 4.13 12.12 -5.45
N ARG A 50 3.67 13.35 -5.70
CA ARG A 50 2.88 14.10 -4.72
C ARG A 50 1.52 13.44 -4.51
N GLU A 51 1.05 13.45 -3.26
CA GLU A 51 -0.29 12.98 -2.87
C GLU A 51 -0.60 11.52 -3.28
N SER A 52 0.43 10.67 -3.25
CA SER A 52 0.28 9.25 -3.52
C SER A 52 0.57 8.40 -2.29
N ARG A 53 -0.15 7.29 -2.17
CA ARG A 53 0.08 6.24 -1.17
C ARG A 53 0.19 4.90 -1.86
N ALA A 54 1.04 4.02 -1.35
CA ALA A 54 1.06 2.63 -1.79
C ALA A 54 0.38 1.75 -0.75
N LEU A 55 -0.58 0.97 -1.21
CA LEU A 55 -1.30 -0.02 -0.42
C LEU A 55 -0.90 -1.41 -0.88
N VAL A 56 -0.41 -2.24 0.03
CA VAL A 56 -0.12 -3.65 -0.25
C VAL A 56 -1.18 -4.54 0.39
N TYR A 57 -1.68 -5.52 -0.35
CA TYR A 57 -2.68 -6.44 0.18
C TYR A 57 -2.10 -7.22 1.38
N SER A 58 -2.87 -7.30 2.46
CA SER A 58 -2.49 -8.05 3.66
C SER A 58 -3.21 -9.38 3.75
N HIS A 59 -4.53 -9.33 3.97
CA HIS A 59 -5.41 -10.48 4.14
C HIS A 59 -6.89 -10.03 4.07
N LYS A 60 -7.80 -10.99 4.13
CA LYS A 60 -9.25 -10.74 4.21
C LYS A 60 -9.73 -11.02 5.64
N THR A 61 -10.50 -10.11 6.21
CA THR A 61 -11.13 -10.22 7.53
C THR A 61 -12.58 -9.79 7.41
N ASP A 62 -13.51 -10.59 7.93
CA ASP A 62 -14.96 -10.28 7.96
C ASP A 62 -15.53 -9.86 6.59
N GLY A 63 -15.11 -10.53 5.52
CA GLY A 63 -15.58 -10.23 4.18
C GLY A 63 -14.85 -9.06 3.49
N GLN A 64 -14.07 -8.27 4.23
CA GLN A 64 -13.38 -7.07 3.74
C GLN A 64 -11.90 -7.34 3.45
N MET A 65 -11.38 -6.74 2.38
CA MET A 65 -9.95 -6.80 2.05
C MET A 65 -9.20 -5.75 2.87
N LEU A 66 -8.25 -6.21 3.67
CA LEU A 66 -7.39 -5.35 4.47
C LEU A 66 -6.05 -5.12 3.75
N TRP A 67 -5.66 -3.86 3.70
CA TRP A 67 -4.46 -3.38 3.05
C TRP A 67 -3.53 -2.73 4.07
N ILE A 68 -2.24 -2.70 3.78
CA ILE A 68 -1.26 -1.99 4.58
C ILE A 68 -0.75 -0.80 3.76
N ASP A 69 -0.85 0.39 4.34
CA ASP A 69 -0.15 1.56 3.84
C ASP A 69 1.36 1.37 4.02
N VAL A 70 2.09 1.33 2.92
CA VAL A 70 3.52 0.99 2.91
C VAL A 70 4.37 2.07 3.59
N GLN A 71 3.91 3.33 3.65
CA GLN A 71 4.65 4.43 4.27
C GLN A 71 4.46 4.47 5.78
N THR A 72 3.24 4.18 6.25
CA THR A 72 2.87 4.35 7.66
C THR A 72 2.74 3.03 8.42
N GLY A 73 2.63 1.91 7.71
CA GLY A 73 2.29 0.61 8.28
C GLY A 73 0.84 0.50 8.76
N ALA A 74 0.01 1.52 8.53
CA ALA A 74 -1.38 1.51 8.95
C ALA A 74 -2.20 0.50 8.14
N PHE A 75 -3.04 -0.26 8.83
CA PHE A 75 -4.04 -1.10 8.17
C PHE A 75 -5.21 -0.24 7.71
N CYS A 76 -5.70 -0.48 6.49
CA CYS A 76 -6.82 0.25 5.91
C CYS A 76 -7.66 -0.64 5.01
N ASN A 77 -8.93 -0.30 4.88
CA ASN A 77 -9.81 -0.86 3.86
C ASN A 77 -9.76 0.04 2.62
N LEU A 78 -9.83 -0.57 1.44
CA LEU A 78 -10.15 0.15 0.20
C LEU A 78 -11.67 0.15 0.07
N HIS A 79 -12.26 1.34 0.10
CA HIS A 79 -13.68 1.57 -0.19
C HIS A 79 -13.88 1.83 -1.68
#